data_AF-A0AAU8N9H4-F1
#
_entry.id   AF-A0AAU8N9H4-F1
#
_cell.length_a   1.000
_cell.length_b   1.000
_cell.length_c   1.000
_cell.angle_alpha   90.00
_cell.angle_beta   90.00
_cell.angle_gamma   90.00
#
_symmetry.space_group_name_H-M   'P 1'
#
loop_
_entity.id
_entity.type
_entity.pdbx_description
1 polymer ?
#
loop_
_entity_poly.entity_id
_entity_poly.type
_entity_poly.pdbx_seq_one_letter_code
_entity_poly.pdbx_strand_id
1 'polypeptide(L)'
;MKLFLNLDPIKLEIGYELGFGPSAELAELILAFKEDNEEILFHFIEYDKTKDSHKALISKMNLEQFHAGVLWDPDYEMANRVVDVLKRKSFRKDVNVTNEQWIEEFRKQELDDIDNGLKNEIQELLYDMCTTYELKEYPESVRHFIRPRVKYQNKLWLKHADVPPHFKSVLWYELQTKEEIVKALEYTDFWFSCAILSKGTAPEHFNAYLSYTEEHGLEAGDPDGMVLYIQIRDKARMLEKTLPKLKQIGSVEVIGEEITYDNQ
;
A
#
# COMPACT_ATOMS: atom_id res chain seq x y z
N MET A 1 13.28 -8.22 16.61
CA MET A 1 12.36 -7.08 16.58
C MET A 1 12.63 -6.18 17.78
N LYS A 2 12.44 -4.87 17.64
CA LYS A 2 12.58 -3.88 18.74
C LYS A 2 11.28 -3.11 18.93
N LEU A 3 10.75 -3.10 20.14
CA LEU A 3 9.49 -2.42 20.49
C LEU A 3 9.78 -1.19 21.35
N PHE A 4 9.45 -0.01 20.83
CA PHE A 4 9.64 1.28 21.49
C PHE A 4 8.30 1.74 22.09
N LEU A 5 8.15 1.56 23.41
CA LEU A 5 6.91 1.88 24.14
C LEU A 5 6.79 3.36 24.53
N ASN A 6 7.92 4.07 24.49
CA ASN A 6 8.05 5.48 24.81
C ASN A 6 7.71 6.42 23.64
N LEU A 7 7.39 5.88 22.46
CA LEU A 7 6.95 6.65 21.30
C LEU A 7 5.42 6.73 21.23
N ASP A 8 4.91 7.76 20.55
CA ASP A 8 3.50 7.93 20.22
C ASP A 8 3.36 8.33 18.74
N PRO A 9 2.91 7.43 17.84
CA PRO A 9 2.52 6.04 18.13
C PRO A 9 3.68 5.15 18.59
N ILE A 10 3.36 4.04 19.27
CA ILE A 10 4.34 3.00 19.62
C ILE A 10 4.93 2.45 18.32
N LYS A 11 6.24 2.16 18.31
CA LYS A 11 6.93 1.64 17.11
C LYS A 11 7.47 0.24 17.36
N LEU A 12 7.21 -0.68 16.44
CA LEU A 12 7.84 -1.99 16.39
C LEU A 12 8.72 -2.08 15.13
N GLU A 13 10.03 -2.12 15.32
CA GLU A 13 11.00 -2.36 14.25
C GLU A 13 11.15 -3.85 14.01
N ILE A 14 10.89 -4.27 12.78
CA ILE A 14 10.87 -5.67 12.36
C ILE A 14 12.12 -5.99 11.54
N GLY A 15 12.59 -5.04 10.73
CA GLY A 15 13.72 -5.22 9.80
C GLY A 15 13.31 -5.96 8.51
N TYR A 16 14.23 -6.05 7.55
CA TYR A 16 13.95 -6.67 6.24
C TYR A 16 13.75 -8.19 6.29
N GLU A 17 14.37 -8.87 7.26
CA GLU A 17 14.41 -10.35 7.33
C GLU A 17 13.04 -11.00 7.55
N LEU A 18 12.13 -10.30 8.21
CA LEU A 18 10.76 -10.75 8.47
C LEU A 18 9.71 -9.97 7.65
N GLY A 19 10.16 -9.04 6.82
CA GLY A 19 9.33 -7.92 6.37
C GLY A 19 9.04 -7.86 4.87
N PHE A 20 9.66 -8.71 4.05
CA PHE A 20 9.48 -8.66 2.59
C PHE A 20 8.32 -9.56 2.12
N GLY A 21 7.28 -8.91 1.59
CA GLY A 21 6.15 -9.58 0.96
C GLY A 21 5.06 -10.09 1.92
N PRO A 22 3.92 -10.56 1.37
CA PRO A 22 2.83 -11.12 2.16
C PRO A 22 3.28 -12.42 2.83
N SER A 23 3.18 -12.49 4.16
CA SER A 23 3.67 -13.62 4.93
C SER A 23 2.70 -14.09 6.01
N ALA A 24 2.84 -15.36 6.36
CA ALA A 24 2.10 -15.98 7.45
C ALA A 24 2.43 -15.30 8.80
N GLU A 25 3.66 -14.84 8.94
CA GLU A 25 4.22 -14.17 10.11
C GLU A 25 3.60 -12.78 10.30
N LEU A 26 3.38 -12.01 9.23
CA LEU A 26 2.67 -10.73 9.30
C LEU A 26 1.20 -10.92 9.73
N ALA A 27 0.55 -11.97 9.22
CA ALA A 27 -0.81 -12.29 9.64
C ALA A 27 -0.86 -12.70 11.13
N GLU A 28 0.10 -13.49 11.62
CA GLU A 28 0.23 -13.81 13.04
C GLU A 28 0.50 -12.58 13.90
N LEU A 29 1.34 -11.66 13.42
CA LEU A 29 1.62 -10.39 14.07
C LEU A 29 0.34 -9.56 14.24
N ILE A 30 -0.52 -9.47 13.23
CA ILE A 30 -1.81 -8.77 13.34
C ILE A 30 -2.72 -9.49 14.33
N LEU A 31 -2.81 -10.82 14.22
CA LEU A 31 -3.65 -11.64 15.09
C LEU A 31 -3.23 -11.57 16.56
N ALA A 32 -1.95 -11.30 16.86
CA ALA A 32 -1.47 -11.10 18.22
C ALA A 32 -2.15 -9.91 18.94
N PHE A 33 -2.67 -8.92 18.20
CA PHE A 33 -3.41 -7.79 18.77
C PHE A 33 -4.88 -8.11 19.05
N LYS A 34 -5.44 -9.15 18.41
CA LYS A 34 -6.85 -9.48 18.43
C LYS A 34 -7.22 -10.41 19.60
N GLU A 35 -8.32 -10.09 20.27
CA GLU A 35 -9.00 -10.95 21.24
C GLU A 35 -10.28 -11.61 20.63
N ASP A 36 -10.87 -12.58 21.33
CA ASP A 36 -12.00 -13.37 20.80
C ASP A 36 -13.27 -12.54 20.52
N ASN A 37 -13.50 -11.49 21.31
CA ASN A 37 -14.62 -10.56 21.18
C ASN A 37 -14.38 -9.41 20.21
N GLU A 38 -13.26 -9.44 19.49
CA GLU A 38 -12.85 -8.40 18.55
C GLU A 38 -12.89 -8.87 17.10
N GLU A 39 -12.84 -7.89 16.21
CA GLU A 39 -12.72 -8.05 14.77
C GLU A 39 -11.56 -7.19 14.23
N ILE A 40 -11.05 -7.57 13.06
CA ILE A 40 -10.00 -6.84 12.35
C ILE A 40 -10.63 -6.22 11.10
N LEU A 41 -10.56 -4.89 11.02
CA LEU A 41 -10.96 -4.14 9.84
C LEU A 41 -9.72 -3.64 9.12
N PHE A 42 -9.40 -4.27 7.99
CA PHE A 42 -8.44 -3.71 7.05
C PHE A 42 -9.04 -2.51 6.37
N HIS A 43 -8.19 -1.59 5.94
CA HIS A 43 -8.66 -0.43 5.21
C HIS A 43 -8.09 -0.40 3.81
N PHE A 44 -8.94 0.01 2.87
CA PHE A 44 -8.60 0.30 1.48
C PHE A 44 -8.91 1.78 1.26
N ILE A 45 -7.89 2.57 0.91
CA ILE A 45 -8.06 4.01 0.70
C ILE A 45 -8.46 4.24 -0.74
N GLU A 46 -9.57 4.93 -0.92
CA GLU A 46 -9.95 5.51 -2.20
C GLU A 46 -9.49 6.96 -2.28
N TYR A 47 -9.02 7.31 -3.45
CA TYR A 47 -8.54 8.63 -3.80
C TYR A 47 -9.30 9.17 -5.03
N ASP A 48 -9.33 10.49 -5.17
CA ASP A 48 -9.94 11.20 -6.28
C ASP A 48 -8.88 11.47 -7.35
N LYS A 49 -8.86 10.60 -8.37
CA LYS A 49 -7.92 10.67 -9.51
C LYS A 49 -7.88 12.04 -10.20
N THR A 50 -8.98 12.79 -10.16
CA THR A 50 -9.08 14.12 -10.80
C THR A 50 -8.35 15.22 -10.01
N LYS A 51 -7.96 14.93 -8.77
CA LYS A 51 -7.32 15.88 -7.85
C LYS A 51 -5.87 15.55 -7.55
N ASP A 52 -5.28 14.55 -8.22
CA ASP A 52 -3.89 14.20 -7.99
C ASP A 52 -2.96 15.33 -8.45
N SER A 53 -2.33 15.99 -7.47
CA SER A 53 -1.35 17.04 -7.69
C SER A 53 -0.08 16.55 -8.38
N HIS A 54 0.19 15.24 -8.34
CA HIS A 54 1.37 14.64 -8.93
C HIS A 54 1.12 14.05 -10.32
N LYS A 55 -0.10 14.16 -10.86
CA LYS A 55 -0.46 13.60 -12.18
C LYS A 55 0.58 13.92 -13.25
N ALA A 56 1.00 15.19 -13.37
CA ALA A 56 1.97 15.59 -14.39
C ALA A 56 3.35 14.92 -14.21
N LEU A 57 3.82 14.80 -12.96
CA LEU A 57 5.07 14.13 -12.63
C LEU A 57 4.98 12.64 -12.93
N ILE A 58 3.93 11.97 -12.44
CA ILE A 58 3.70 10.53 -12.63
C ILE A 58 3.56 10.20 -14.13
N SER A 59 2.79 11.00 -14.87
CA SER A 59 2.60 10.79 -16.31
C SER A 59 3.93 10.89 -17.06
N LYS A 60 4.78 11.87 -16.70
CA LYS A 60 6.12 12.01 -17.27
C LYS A 60 7.01 10.82 -16.94
N MET A 61 7.07 10.42 -15.67
CA MET A 61 7.84 9.26 -15.23
C MET A 61 7.38 7.98 -15.93
N ASN A 62 6.07 7.76 -16.07
CA ASN A 62 5.53 6.60 -16.76
C ASN A 62 5.92 6.59 -18.25
N LEU A 63 5.91 7.74 -18.93
CA LEU A 63 6.40 7.85 -20.31
C LEU A 63 7.88 7.45 -20.42
N GLU A 64 8.72 8.01 -19.56
CA GLU A 64 10.16 7.72 -19.52
C GLU A 64 10.40 6.22 -19.26
N GLN A 65 9.67 5.64 -18.31
CA GLN A 65 9.77 4.22 -17.97
C GLN A 65 9.25 3.30 -19.09
N PHE A 66 8.16 3.66 -19.74
CA PHE A 66 7.63 2.92 -20.89
C PHE A 66 8.62 2.92 -22.06
N HIS A 67 9.20 4.10 -22.35
CA HIS A 67 10.20 4.30 -23.39
C HIS A 67 11.48 3.51 -23.09
N ALA A 68 11.96 3.53 -21.84
CA ALA A 68 13.08 2.71 -21.40
C ALA A 68 12.79 1.19 -21.35
N GLY A 69 11.52 0.79 -21.50
CA GLY A 69 11.12 -0.61 -21.46
C GLY A 69 11.17 -1.24 -20.07
N VAL A 70 10.98 -0.44 -19.02
CA VAL A 70 11.03 -0.91 -17.62
C VAL A 70 9.65 -1.10 -16.98
N LEU A 71 8.57 -0.61 -17.62
CA LEU A 71 7.22 -0.87 -17.14
C LEU A 71 6.85 -2.35 -17.32
N TRP A 72 6.26 -2.92 -16.27
CA TRP A 72 5.74 -4.29 -16.26
C TRP A 72 4.46 -4.39 -17.11
N ASP A 73 4.52 -5.16 -18.19
CA ASP A 73 3.41 -5.36 -19.13
C ASP A 73 3.42 -6.80 -19.68
N PRO A 74 3.17 -7.81 -18.83
CA PRO A 74 3.36 -9.23 -19.19
C PRO A 74 2.40 -9.70 -20.29
N ASP A 75 1.22 -9.08 -20.39
CA ASP A 75 0.18 -9.42 -21.36
C ASP A 75 0.16 -8.47 -22.57
N TYR A 76 1.14 -7.57 -22.68
CA TYR A 76 1.28 -6.56 -23.73
C TYR A 76 0.08 -5.60 -23.86
N GLU A 77 -0.80 -5.50 -22.87
CA GLU A 77 -1.99 -4.63 -22.93
C GLU A 77 -1.57 -3.17 -23.06
N MET A 78 -0.59 -2.74 -22.27
CA MET A 78 -0.08 -1.37 -22.29
C MET A 78 0.61 -1.05 -23.61
N ALA A 79 1.49 -1.93 -24.08
CA ALA A 79 2.16 -1.80 -25.35
C ALA A 79 1.17 -1.69 -26.51
N ASN A 80 0.17 -2.57 -26.55
CA ASN A 80 -0.87 -2.56 -27.59
C ASN A 80 -1.65 -1.23 -27.60
N ARG A 81 -2.04 -0.74 -26.42
CA ARG A 81 -2.74 0.54 -26.27
C ARG A 81 -1.89 1.74 -26.72
N VAL A 82 -0.60 1.75 -26.42
CA VAL A 82 0.31 2.80 -26.91
C VAL A 82 0.47 2.71 -28.43
N VAL A 83 0.58 1.51 -29.00
CA VAL A 83 0.64 1.32 -30.45
C VAL A 83 -0.61 1.88 -31.13
N ASP A 84 -1.79 1.74 -30.55
CA ASP A 84 -3.02 2.34 -31.10
C ASP A 84 -2.96 3.88 -31.13
N VAL A 85 -2.29 4.51 -30.17
CA VAL A 85 -2.02 5.96 -30.19
C VAL A 85 -1.03 6.30 -31.30
N LEU A 86 0.09 5.56 -31.39
CA LEU A 86 1.13 5.77 -32.41
C LEU A 86 0.56 5.65 -33.83
N LYS A 87 -0.22 4.60 -34.10
CA LYS A 87 -0.88 4.36 -35.40
C LYS A 87 -1.81 5.52 -35.79
N ARG A 88 -2.61 6.04 -34.84
CA ARG A 88 -3.54 7.15 -35.10
C ARG A 88 -2.84 8.46 -35.47
N LYS A 89 -1.66 8.72 -34.92
CA LYS A 89 -0.89 9.96 -35.14
C LYS A 89 0.11 9.86 -36.29
N SER A 90 0.52 8.66 -36.65
CA SER A 90 1.38 8.43 -37.80
C SER A 90 0.62 8.60 -39.13
N PHE A 91 1.20 9.31 -40.09
CA PHE A 91 0.71 9.33 -41.48
C PHE A 91 1.02 8.01 -42.23
N ARG A 92 1.81 7.10 -41.64
CA ARG A 92 2.16 5.79 -42.24
C ARG A 92 0.93 4.89 -42.24
N LYS A 93 0.28 4.76 -43.40
CA LYS A 93 -0.73 3.72 -43.69
C LYS A 93 -0.08 2.38 -44.05
N ASP A 94 1.05 2.04 -43.42
CA ASP A 94 1.77 0.82 -43.78
C ASP A 94 1.18 -0.36 -43.03
N VAL A 95 0.47 -1.23 -43.75
CA VAL A 95 -0.43 -2.27 -43.20
C VAL A 95 0.35 -3.46 -42.60
N ASN A 96 1.68 -3.49 -42.79
CA ASN A 96 2.52 -4.66 -42.49
C ASN A 96 3.46 -4.49 -41.27
N VAL A 97 3.33 -3.41 -40.49
CA VAL A 97 4.17 -3.18 -39.30
C VAL A 97 3.55 -3.84 -38.07
N THR A 98 4.30 -4.72 -37.39
CA THR A 98 3.84 -5.37 -36.15
C THR A 98 3.85 -4.40 -34.97
N ASN A 99 3.14 -4.73 -33.89
CA ASN A 99 3.10 -3.87 -32.69
C ASN A 99 4.49 -3.72 -32.05
N GLU A 100 5.30 -4.77 -32.08
CA GLU A 100 6.68 -4.76 -31.57
C GLU A 100 7.55 -3.78 -32.37
N GLN A 101 7.41 -3.77 -33.69
CA GLN A 101 8.13 -2.84 -34.56
C GLN A 101 7.74 -1.39 -34.29
N TRP A 102 6.45 -1.12 -34.05
CA TRP A 102 5.98 0.22 -33.64
C TRP A 102 6.63 0.68 -32.33
N ILE A 103 6.69 -0.20 -31.33
CA ILE A 103 7.33 0.12 -30.05
C ILE A 103 8.83 0.29 -30.22
N GLU A 104 9.50 -0.55 -31.01
CA GLU A 104 10.93 -0.43 -31.28
C GLU A 104 11.28 0.89 -32.00
N GLU A 105 10.49 1.29 -33.01
CA GLU A 105 10.66 2.58 -33.69
C GLU A 105 10.41 3.77 -32.75
N PHE A 106 9.44 3.66 -31.84
CA PHE A 106 9.18 4.68 -30.81
C PHE A 106 10.36 4.81 -29.84
N ARG A 107 10.93 3.69 -29.39
CA ARG A 107 12.05 3.66 -28.44
C ARG A 107 13.39 4.10 -29.05
N LYS A 108 13.56 3.97 -30.37
CA LYS A 108 14.75 4.46 -31.10
C LYS A 108 14.80 5.99 -31.23
N GLN A 109 13.68 6.68 -31.03
CA GLN A 109 13.63 8.14 -31.05
C GLN A 109 13.95 8.70 -29.67
N GLU A 110 14.72 9.79 -29.62
CA GLU A 110 14.90 10.56 -28.39
C GLU A 110 13.54 11.14 -27.96
N LEU A 111 13.19 11.03 -26.68
CA LEU A 111 11.90 11.51 -26.17
C LEU A 111 11.66 12.99 -26.45
N ASP A 112 12.73 13.80 -26.45
CA ASP A 112 12.66 15.23 -26.72
C ASP A 112 12.21 15.54 -28.16
N ASP A 113 12.54 14.67 -29.12
CA ASP A 113 12.23 14.83 -30.54
C ASP A 113 10.80 14.37 -30.91
N ILE A 114 10.12 13.66 -30.00
CA ILE A 114 8.75 13.19 -30.22
C ILE A 114 7.78 14.38 -30.14
N ASP A 115 6.81 14.42 -31.06
CA ASP A 115 5.74 15.44 -31.07
C ASP A 115 5.07 15.58 -29.69
N ASN A 116 4.93 16.82 -29.21
CA ASN A 116 4.36 17.10 -27.89
C ASN A 116 2.91 16.63 -27.77
N GLY A 117 2.12 16.70 -28.85
CA GLY A 117 0.75 16.19 -28.84
C GLY A 117 0.70 14.68 -28.64
N LEU A 118 1.58 13.95 -29.33
CA LEU A 118 1.74 12.51 -29.16
C LEU A 118 2.23 12.14 -27.76
N LYS A 119 3.25 12.85 -27.23
CA LYS A 119 3.75 12.65 -25.87
C LYS A 119 2.65 12.81 -24.84
N ASN A 120 1.88 13.90 -24.91
CA ASN A 120 0.78 14.15 -23.98
C ASN A 120 -0.29 13.06 -24.04
N GLU A 121 -0.63 12.56 -25.23
CA GLU A 121 -1.64 11.49 -25.38
C GLU A 121 -1.15 10.15 -24.80
N ILE A 122 0.12 9.79 -24.99
CA ILE A 122 0.72 8.60 -24.38
C ILE A 122 0.84 8.79 -22.86
N GLN A 123 1.24 9.96 -22.38
CA GLN A 123 1.34 10.29 -20.96
C GLN A 123 0.00 10.11 -20.23
N GLU A 124 -1.08 10.67 -20.78
CA GLU A 124 -2.43 10.53 -20.22
C GLU A 124 -2.88 9.07 -20.21
N LEU A 125 -2.64 8.35 -21.32
CA LEU A 125 -2.94 6.91 -21.42
C LEU A 125 -2.19 6.10 -20.35
N LEU A 126 -0.87 6.30 -20.23
CA LEU A 126 -0.02 5.56 -19.30
C LEU A 126 -0.36 5.90 -17.85
N TYR A 127 -0.65 7.16 -17.54
CA TYR A 127 -1.19 7.54 -16.24
C TYR A 127 -2.46 6.75 -15.96
N ASP A 128 -3.40 6.72 -16.91
CA ASP A 128 -4.67 6.02 -16.70
C ASP A 128 -4.53 4.52 -16.45
N MET A 129 -3.56 3.87 -17.11
CA MET A 129 -3.33 2.43 -17.00
C MET A 129 -2.46 2.03 -15.80
N CYS A 130 -1.49 2.87 -15.42
CA CYS A 130 -0.52 2.54 -14.37
C CYS A 130 -0.93 3.06 -12.98
N THR A 131 -1.97 3.88 -12.88
CA THR A 131 -2.44 4.45 -11.61
C THR A 131 -3.83 3.96 -11.26
N THR A 132 -3.96 3.47 -10.02
CA THR A 132 -5.20 2.91 -9.48
C THR A 132 -5.55 3.68 -8.21
N TYR A 133 -6.72 4.30 -8.16
CA TYR A 133 -7.14 5.17 -7.04
C TYR A 133 -8.40 4.65 -6.33
N GLU A 134 -9.24 3.87 -6.99
CA GLU A 134 -10.49 3.36 -6.45
C GLU A 134 -10.59 1.83 -6.60
N LEU A 135 -11.34 1.18 -5.69
CA LEU A 135 -11.49 -0.28 -5.73
C LEU A 135 -12.07 -0.76 -7.06
N LYS A 136 -12.89 0.06 -7.73
CA LYS A 136 -13.48 -0.28 -9.03
C LYS A 136 -12.45 -0.50 -10.14
N GLU A 137 -11.25 0.08 -10.02
CA GLU A 137 -10.16 0.02 -11.00
C GLU A 137 -9.27 -1.22 -10.80
N TYR A 138 -9.33 -1.86 -9.62
CA TYR A 138 -8.59 -3.09 -9.36
C TYR A 138 -9.12 -4.29 -10.15
N PRO A 139 -8.28 -5.34 -10.34
CA PRO A 139 -8.69 -6.60 -10.96
C PRO A 139 -9.93 -7.21 -10.31
N GLU A 140 -10.70 -7.97 -11.10
CA GLU A 140 -11.96 -8.56 -10.66
C GLU A 140 -11.83 -9.43 -9.41
N SER A 141 -10.75 -10.19 -9.28
CA SER A 141 -10.44 -11.03 -8.12
C SER A 141 -10.33 -10.21 -6.81
N VAL A 142 -9.65 -9.07 -6.86
CA VAL A 142 -9.50 -8.16 -5.72
C VAL A 142 -10.85 -7.55 -5.35
N ARG A 143 -11.62 -7.10 -6.34
CA ARG A 143 -12.95 -6.50 -6.12
C ARG A 143 -13.92 -7.50 -5.47
N HIS A 144 -13.93 -8.75 -5.93
CA HIS A 144 -14.77 -9.81 -5.37
C HIS A 144 -14.32 -10.24 -3.97
N PHE A 145 -13.03 -10.10 -3.65
CA PHE A 145 -12.53 -10.35 -2.32
C PHE A 145 -12.95 -9.25 -1.34
N ILE A 146 -12.72 -7.98 -1.68
CA ILE A 146 -12.92 -6.84 -0.77
C ILE A 146 -14.40 -6.45 -0.63
N ARG A 147 -15.14 -6.26 -1.74
CA ARG A 147 -16.49 -5.65 -1.71
C ARG A 147 -17.47 -6.34 -0.76
N PRO A 148 -17.60 -7.68 -0.75
CA PRO A 148 -18.55 -8.35 0.14
C PRO A 148 -18.20 -8.24 1.62
N ARG A 149 -16.94 -7.89 1.94
CA ARG A 149 -16.40 -7.78 3.30
C ARG A 149 -16.44 -6.35 3.84
N VAL A 150 -16.78 -5.35 3.02
CA VAL A 150 -16.85 -3.95 3.46
C VAL A 150 -17.97 -3.77 4.47
N LYS A 151 -17.63 -3.32 5.68
CA LYS A 151 -18.57 -3.00 6.75
C LYS A 151 -18.82 -1.51 6.90
N TYR A 152 -17.79 -0.69 6.67
CA TYR A 152 -17.89 0.77 6.80
C TYR A 152 -17.23 1.46 5.62
N GLN A 153 -17.80 2.59 5.22
CA GLN A 153 -17.18 3.54 4.32
C GLN A 153 -17.30 4.93 4.93
N ASN A 154 -16.17 5.59 5.18
CA ASN A 154 -16.13 6.90 5.82
C ASN A 154 -14.91 7.70 5.35
N LYS A 155 -14.65 8.84 6.01
CA LYS A 155 -13.47 9.68 5.79
C LYS A 155 -12.50 9.67 6.97
N LEU A 156 -12.56 8.62 7.80
CA LEU A 156 -11.72 8.52 8.98
C LEU A 156 -10.27 8.26 8.56
N TRP A 157 -9.37 9.18 8.90
CA TRP A 157 -7.94 9.06 8.65
C TRP A 157 -7.21 8.81 9.97
N LEU A 158 -6.67 7.60 10.13
CA LEU A 158 -5.94 7.18 11.34
C LEU A 158 -4.42 7.10 11.14
N LYS A 159 -3.93 7.29 9.91
CA LYS A 159 -2.50 7.27 9.64
C LYS A 159 -1.80 8.44 10.35
N HIS A 160 -0.55 8.24 10.71
CA HIS A 160 0.29 9.25 11.36
C HIS A 160 0.72 10.38 10.41
N ALA A 161 0.58 10.20 9.11
CA ALA A 161 0.88 11.19 8.08
C ALA A 161 -0.32 12.10 7.80
N ASP A 162 -0.07 13.25 7.15
CA ASP A 162 -1.12 14.17 6.72
C ASP A 162 -2.10 13.54 5.72
N VAL A 163 -3.35 14.00 5.77
CA VAL A 163 -4.40 13.60 4.81
C VAL A 163 -4.07 14.18 3.43
N PRO A 164 -3.91 13.35 2.38
CA PRO A 164 -3.65 13.87 1.03
C PRO A 164 -4.83 14.71 0.51
N PRO A 165 -4.60 15.80 -0.25
CA PRO A 165 -5.67 16.66 -0.77
C PRO A 165 -6.70 15.94 -1.67
N HIS A 166 -6.28 14.85 -2.29
CA HIS A 166 -7.10 14.01 -3.17
C HIS A 166 -7.67 12.78 -2.44
N PHE A 167 -7.61 12.72 -1.12
CA PHE A 167 -8.28 11.69 -0.33
C PHE A 167 -9.81 11.71 -0.54
N LYS A 168 -10.39 10.55 -0.85
CA LYS A 168 -11.83 10.42 -1.13
C LYS A 168 -12.57 9.74 0.01
N SER A 169 -12.20 8.51 0.34
CA SER A 169 -12.79 7.73 1.44
C SER A 169 -11.92 6.57 1.86
N VAL A 170 -12.24 5.97 2.99
CA VAL A 170 -11.70 4.69 3.44
C VAL A 170 -12.80 3.64 3.43
N LEU A 171 -12.55 2.52 2.76
CA LEU A 171 -13.36 1.31 2.84
C LEU A 171 -12.77 0.40 3.91
N TRP A 172 -13.54 0.11 4.95
CA TRP A 172 -13.15 -0.77 6.04
C TRP A 172 -13.79 -2.14 5.82
N TYR A 173 -12.96 -3.17 5.60
CA TYR A 173 -13.41 -4.51 5.30
C TYR A 173 -12.91 -5.53 6.34
N GLU A 174 -13.81 -6.42 6.74
CA GLU A 174 -13.57 -7.39 7.82
C GLU A 174 -12.77 -8.59 7.30
N LEU A 175 -11.75 -8.98 8.05
CA LEU A 175 -11.00 -10.23 7.87
C LEU A 175 -10.97 -10.98 9.19
N GLN A 176 -11.18 -12.30 9.14
CA GLN A 176 -11.33 -13.13 10.34
C GLN A 176 -10.21 -14.15 10.49
N THR A 177 -9.68 -14.67 9.38
CA THR A 177 -8.69 -15.75 9.41
C THR A 177 -7.30 -15.31 8.96
N LYS A 178 -6.29 -16.10 9.33
CA LYS A 178 -4.92 -15.91 8.90
C LYS A 178 -4.82 -15.89 7.36
N GLU A 179 -5.51 -16.82 6.70
CA GLU A 179 -5.52 -16.96 5.24
C GLU A 179 -6.15 -15.74 4.56
N GLU A 180 -7.23 -15.20 5.13
CA GLU A 180 -7.84 -13.98 4.63
C GLU A 180 -6.91 -12.77 4.77
N ILE A 181 -6.20 -12.66 5.89
CA ILE A 181 -5.21 -11.60 6.11
C ILE A 181 -4.07 -11.71 5.09
N VAL A 182 -3.48 -12.89 4.93
CA VAL A 182 -2.42 -13.12 3.92
C VAL A 182 -2.92 -12.75 2.53
N LYS A 183 -4.14 -13.16 2.17
CA LYS A 183 -4.74 -12.84 0.87
C LYS A 183 -4.93 -11.33 0.67
N ALA A 184 -5.29 -10.60 1.72
CA ALA A 184 -5.40 -9.14 1.64
C ALA A 184 -4.02 -8.50 1.39
N LEU A 185 -2.98 -8.95 2.10
CA LEU A 185 -1.61 -8.46 1.93
C LEU A 185 -1.08 -8.69 0.51
N GLU A 186 -1.41 -9.83 -0.11
CA GLU A 186 -1.09 -10.13 -1.52
C GLU A 186 -1.74 -9.17 -2.51
N TYR A 187 -2.90 -8.60 -2.17
CA TYR A 187 -3.69 -7.75 -3.06
C TYR A 187 -3.43 -6.25 -2.90
N THR A 188 -2.79 -5.81 -1.80
CA THR A 188 -2.63 -4.38 -1.48
C THR A 188 -1.17 -4.00 -1.20
N ASP A 189 -0.22 -4.54 -1.95
CA ASP A 189 1.21 -4.19 -1.90
C ASP A 189 1.90 -4.42 -0.54
N PHE A 190 1.48 -5.45 0.22
CA PHE A 190 1.99 -5.93 1.53
C PHE A 190 2.10 -4.89 2.69
N TRP A 191 2.22 -3.60 2.40
CA TRP A 191 1.94 -2.52 3.32
C TRP A 191 0.46 -2.55 3.66
N PHE A 192 0.16 -2.41 4.95
CA PHE A 192 -1.22 -2.45 5.39
C PHE A 192 -1.44 -1.44 6.48
N SER A 193 -2.71 -1.14 6.69
CA SER A 193 -3.11 -0.72 8.01
C SER A 193 -4.45 -1.37 8.34
N CYS A 194 -4.70 -1.59 9.62
CA CYS A 194 -5.93 -2.19 10.08
C CYS A 194 -6.29 -1.70 11.47
N ALA A 195 -7.58 -1.68 11.77
CA ALA A 195 -8.11 -1.41 13.10
C ALA A 195 -8.55 -2.73 13.75
N ILE A 196 -8.18 -2.94 15.00
CA ILE A 196 -8.71 -3.97 15.88
C ILE A 196 -9.70 -3.32 16.83
N LEU A 197 -10.93 -3.81 16.84
CA LEU A 197 -12.02 -3.24 17.63
C LEU A 197 -12.98 -4.31 18.13
N SER A 198 -13.77 -3.97 19.15
CA SER A 198 -14.87 -4.79 19.62
C SER A 198 -15.88 -5.05 18.49
N LYS A 199 -16.39 -6.28 18.40
CA LYS A 199 -17.37 -6.63 17.34
C LYS A 199 -18.56 -5.67 17.31
N GLY A 200 -18.85 -5.14 16.13
CA GLY A 200 -20.01 -4.28 15.88
C GLY A 200 -19.81 -2.81 16.25
N THR A 201 -18.59 -2.39 16.63
CA THR A 201 -18.27 -0.97 16.81
C THR A 201 -17.72 -0.36 15.52
N ALA A 202 -17.79 0.97 15.42
CA ALA A 202 -17.27 1.69 14.26
C ALA A 202 -15.73 1.87 14.35
N PRO A 203 -15.02 2.06 13.22
CA PRO A 203 -13.56 2.16 13.18
C PRO A 203 -12.97 3.26 14.07
N GLU A 204 -13.70 4.36 14.30
CA GLU A 204 -13.29 5.44 15.21
C GLU A 204 -13.23 5.00 16.67
N HIS A 205 -13.71 3.80 17.01
CA HIS A 205 -13.65 3.22 18.35
C HIS A 205 -12.62 2.09 18.46
N PHE A 206 -11.59 2.08 17.62
CA PHE A 206 -10.52 1.09 17.66
C PHE A 206 -9.88 0.94 19.04
N ASN A 207 -9.52 -0.28 19.39
CA ASN A 207 -8.69 -0.58 20.56
C ASN A 207 -7.21 -0.51 20.20
N ALA A 208 -6.86 -1.01 19.01
CA ALA A 208 -5.54 -0.85 18.40
C ALA A 208 -5.69 -0.49 16.91
N TYR A 209 -4.83 0.39 16.41
CA TYR A 209 -4.67 0.66 14.98
C TYR A 209 -3.22 0.40 14.61
N LEU A 210 -3.05 -0.43 13.59
CA LEU A 210 -1.77 -0.95 13.12
C LEU A 210 -1.49 -0.34 11.76
N SER A 211 -0.31 0.24 11.56
CA SER A 211 0.15 0.78 10.28
C SER A 211 1.55 0.27 9.96
N TYR A 212 1.62 -0.66 9.02
CA TYR A 212 2.85 -1.31 8.59
C TYR A 212 3.39 -0.63 7.33
N THR A 213 4.65 -0.22 7.37
CA THR A 213 5.31 0.53 6.30
C THR A 213 6.83 0.29 6.33
N GLU A 214 7.54 0.96 5.44
CA GLU A 214 8.99 0.93 5.34
C GLU A 214 9.56 2.28 5.78
N GLU A 215 10.61 2.25 6.59
CA GLU A 215 11.45 3.42 6.86
C GLU A 215 12.80 3.22 6.22
N HIS A 216 13.29 4.25 5.52
CA HIS A 216 14.64 4.29 5.00
C HIS A 216 15.47 5.23 5.86
N GLY A 217 16.39 4.67 6.63
CA GLY A 217 17.36 5.44 7.38
C GLY A 217 18.23 6.27 6.44
N LEU A 218 18.38 7.57 6.72
CA LEU A 218 19.22 8.46 5.91
C LEU A 218 20.65 8.49 6.43
N GLU A 219 20.85 8.21 7.72
CA GLU A 219 22.13 8.20 8.40
C GLU A 219 22.51 6.82 8.96
N ALA A 220 23.80 6.61 9.22
CA ALA A 220 24.29 5.37 9.80
C ALA A 220 23.79 5.20 11.24
N GLY A 221 22.93 4.21 11.46
CA GLY A 221 22.28 3.96 12.75
C GLY A 221 20.80 4.32 12.77
N ASP A 222 20.30 5.00 11.73
CA ASP A 222 18.87 5.15 11.53
C ASP A 222 18.23 3.79 11.22
N PRO A 223 16.98 3.58 11.65
CA PRO A 223 16.23 2.38 11.29
C PRO A 223 16.02 2.32 9.78
N ASP A 224 16.50 1.23 9.19
CA ASP A 224 16.30 0.89 7.79
C ASP A 224 15.58 -0.45 7.71
N GLY A 225 14.37 -0.43 7.15
CA GLY A 225 13.52 -1.60 6.97
C GLY A 225 12.10 -1.44 7.47
N MET A 226 11.47 -2.59 7.73
CA MET A 226 10.03 -2.63 7.98
C MET A 226 9.68 -2.25 9.41
N VAL A 227 8.68 -1.39 9.53
CA VAL A 227 8.18 -0.86 10.79
C VAL A 227 6.68 -1.03 10.90
N LEU A 228 6.22 -1.30 12.12
CA LEU A 228 4.82 -1.28 12.48
C LEU A 228 4.58 -0.17 13.51
N TYR A 229 3.81 0.83 13.11
CA TYR A 229 3.27 1.82 14.03
C TYR A 229 1.99 1.31 14.67
N ILE A 230 1.92 1.45 15.99
CA ILE A 230 0.87 0.91 16.84
C ILE A 230 0.26 2.07 17.63
N GLN A 231 -0.96 2.45 17.29
CA GLN A 231 -1.78 3.31 18.13
C GLN A 231 -2.63 2.41 19.03
N ILE A 232 -2.52 2.55 20.34
CA ILE A 232 -3.32 1.76 21.30
C ILE A 232 -3.95 2.68 22.34
N ARG A 233 -5.22 2.43 22.67
CA ARG A 233 -5.94 3.21 23.69
C ARG A 233 -5.61 2.80 25.12
N ASP A 234 -5.29 1.53 25.30
CA ASP A 234 -4.99 0.93 26.60
C ASP A 234 -3.60 0.29 26.55
N LYS A 235 -2.59 1.02 27.05
CA LYS A 235 -1.21 0.51 27.11
C LYS A 235 -1.08 -0.69 28.04
N ALA A 236 -1.88 -0.81 29.11
CA ALA A 236 -1.81 -1.96 30.01
C ALA A 236 -2.19 -3.24 29.27
N ARG A 237 -3.25 -3.18 28.45
CA ARG A 237 -3.63 -4.29 27.56
C ARG A 237 -2.49 -4.70 26.61
N MET A 238 -1.76 -3.74 26.02
CA MET A 238 -0.60 -4.06 25.17
C MET A 238 0.40 -4.93 25.91
N LEU A 239 0.77 -4.52 27.13
CA LEU A 239 1.79 -5.19 27.94
C LEU A 239 1.33 -6.55 28.45
N GLU A 240 0.07 -6.65 28.90
CA GLU A 240 -0.44 -7.85 29.54
C GLU A 240 -0.89 -8.92 28.54
N LYS A 241 -1.40 -8.53 27.37
CA LYS A 241 -2.04 -9.47 26.43
C LYS A 241 -1.30 -9.59 25.10
N THR A 242 -0.89 -8.47 24.51
CA THR A 242 -0.31 -8.47 23.16
C THR A 242 1.17 -8.77 23.17
N LEU A 243 1.96 -8.14 24.05
CA LEU A 243 3.41 -8.34 24.13
C LEU A 243 3.81 -9.80 24.37
N PRO A 244 3.14 -10.58 25.24
CA PRO A 244 3.44 -12.01 25.37
C PRO A 244 3.22 -12.79 24.07
N LYS A 245 2.18 -12.48 23.31
CA LYS A 245 1.91 -13.10 21.99
C LYS A 245 2.99 -12.69 20.97
N LEU A 246 3.39 -11.43 20.93
CA LEU A 246 4.48 -10.96 20.05
C LEU A 246 5.82 -11.64 20.34
N LYS A 247 6.14 -11.86 21.63
CA LYS A 247 7.34 -12.59 22.06
C LYS A 247 7.34 -14.08 21.64
N GLN A 248 6.18 -14.65 21.31
CA GLN A 248 6.09 -16.01 20.77
C GLN A 248 6.39 -16.07 19.27
N ILE A 249 6.13 -14.97 18.54
CA ILE A 249 6.40 -14.86 17.08
C ILE A 249 7.90 -14.69 16.83
N GLY A 250 8.60 -13.97 17.72
CA GLY A 250 10.05 -13.84 17.64
C GLY A 250 10.66 -13.09 18.82
N SER A 251 11.98 -12.93 18.80
CA SER A 251 12.69 -12.16 19.84
C SER A 251 12.32 -10.68 19.74
N VAL A 252 11.60 -10.18 20.75
CA VAL A 252 11.19 -8.77 20.91
C VAL A 252 11.98 -8.14 22.05
N GLU A 253 12.91 -7.26 21.72
CA GLU A 253 13.56 -6.35 22.66
C GLU A 253 12.61 -5.19 22.99
N VAL A 254 12.41 -4.89 24.27
CA VAL A 254 11.51 -3.80 24.70
C VAL A 254 12.34 -2.61 25.16
N ILE A 255 12.06 -1.44 24.60
CA ILE A 255 12.79 -0.19 24.84
C ILE A 255 11.82 0.86 25.38
N GLY A 256 12.22 1.57 26.44
CA GLY A 256 11.47 2.70 26.99
C GLY A 256 10.52 2.39 28.16
N GLU A 257 10.69 1.25 28.86
CA GLU A 257 10.11 1.09 30.19
C GLU A 257 10.99 1.84 31.21
N GLU A 258 10.52 2.98 31.73
CA GLU A 258 10.98 3.42 33.05
C GLU A 258 10.43 2.42 34.06
N ILE A 259 11.31 1.57 34.59
CA ILE A 259 10.99 0.75 35.76
C ILE A 259 10.87 1.72 36.93
N THR A 260 9.67 2.23 37.20
CA THR A 260 9.36 2.83 38.50
C THR A 260 9.35 1.70 39.51
N TYR A 261 10.49 1.45 40.14
CA TYR A 261 10.52 0.79 41.43
C TYR A 261 9.81 1.72 42.42
N ASP A 262 8.53 1.48 42.66
CA ASP A 262 7.91 1.90 43.91
C ASP A 262 8.63 1.14 45.03
N ASN A 263 9.68 1.76 45.55
CA ASN A 263 10.30 1.36 46.79
C ASN A 263 9.30 1.63 47.91
N GLN A 264 8.76 0.53 48.45
CA GLN A 264 8.31 0.28 49.84
C GLN A 264 7.67 1.43 50.63
#